data_AF-A0A495TN02-F1
#
_entry.id   AF-A0A495TN02-F1
#
_cell.length_a   1.000
_cell.length_b   1.000
_cell.length_c   1.000
_cell.angle_alpha   90.00
_cell.angle_beta   90.00
_cell.angle_gamma   90.00
#
_symmetry.space_group_name_H-M   'P 1'
#
loop_
_entity.id
_entity.type
_entity.pdbx_description
1 polymer ?
#
loop_
_entity_poly.entity_id
_entity_poly.type
_entity_poly.pdbx_seq_one_letter_code
_entity_poly.pdbx_strand_id
1 'polypeptide(L)'
;MSTLTEPEVSCPLCRVAADRQSLCCPSCREDLSVLFRLRYAARIDYNRALDALEAGDAAAARCRLRGALEAEPGLNQARELLESLSVAGSGGVAAAGRESDTPSE
;
A
#
# COMPACT_ATOMS: atom_id res chain seq x y z
N MET A 1 -21.64 6.68 -1.01
CA MET A 1 -20.76 7.24 0.04
C MET A 1 -20.34 6.07 0.91
N SER A 2 -19.11 5.57 0.76
CA SER A 2 -18.60 4.50 1.61
C SER A 2 -18.35 5.08 3.01
N THR A 3 -19.06 4.58 4.00
CA THR A 3 -18.78 4.90 5.40
C THR A 3 -17.38 4.36 5.72
N LEU A 4 -16.45 5.26 6.08
CA LEU A 4 -15.16 4.87 6.61
C LEU A 4 -15.42 4.14 7.93
N THR A 5 -15.48 2.81 7.86
CA THR A 5 -15.64 1.96 9.03
C THR A 5 -14.28 1.92 9.71
N GLU A 6 -14.23 2.45 10.93
CA GLU A 6 -13.03 2.44 11.76
C GLU A 6 -12.48 1.00 11.87
N PRO A 7 -11.16 0.82 11.81
CA PRO A 7 -10.58 -0.51 11.92
C PRO A 7 -10.75 -1.04 13.35
N GLU A 8 -11.21 -2.28 13.46
CA GLU A 8 -11.52 -2.97 14.71
C GLU A 8 -10.93 -4.39 14.72
N VAL A 9 -10.32 -4.74 15.84
CA VAL A 9 -9.82 -6.08 16.15
C VAL A 9 -10.30 -6.44 17.55
N SER A 10 -10.84 -7.64 17.71
CA SER A 10 -11.18 -8.18 19.02
C SER A 10 -10.08 -9.10 19.54
N CYS A 11 -9.81 -9.01 20.84
CA CYS A 11 -8.91 -9.94 21.52
C CYS A 11 -9.45 -11.37 21.39
N PRO A 12 -8.68 -12.34 20.91
CA PRO A 12 -9.15 -13.73 20.78
C PRO A 12 -9.39 -14.40 22.14
N LEU A 13 -8.71 -13.93 23.19
CA LEU A 13 -8.82 -14.45 24.56
C LEU A 13 -10.02 -13.83 25.29
N CYS A 14 -10.08 -12.50 25.35
CA CYS A 14 -11.10 -11.79 26.13
C CYS A 14 -12.38 -11.49 25.36
N ARG A 15 -12.37 -11.59 24.02
CA ARG A 15 -13.48 -11.21 23.12
C ARG A 15 -13.89 -9.73 23.20
N VAL A 16 -13.04 -8.88 23.78
CA VAL A 16 -13.23 -7.43 23.86
C VAL A 16 -12.48 -6.76 22.72
N ALA A 17 -13.03 -5.65 22.20
CA ALA A 17 -12.34 -4.81 21.23
C ALA A 17 -11.00 -4.28 21.78
N ALA A 18 -9.99 -4.22 20.93
CA ALA A 18 -8.72 -3.57 21.25
C ALA A 18 -8.93 -2.07 21.52
N ASP A 19 -8.12 -1.51 22.40
CA ASP A 19 -7.99 -0.07 22.50
C ASP A 19 -7.47 0.49 21.16
N ARG A 20 -8.04 1.60 20.69
CA ARG A 20 -7.81 2.08 19.33
C ARG A 20 -6.45 2.74 19.13
N GLN A 21 -5.87 3.30 20.18
CA GLN A 21 -4.59 4.00 20.10
C GLN A 21 -3.43 3.05 20.33
N SER A 22 -3.53 2.21 21.35
CA SER A 22 -2.47 1.27 21.73
C SER A 22 -2.55 -0.06 20.98
N LEU A 23 -3.72 -0.43 20.44
CA LEU A 23 -4.03 -1.77 19.93
C LEU A 23 -3.86 -2.88 20.98
N CYS A 24 -3.80 -2.52 22.27
CA CYS A 24 -3.75 -3.48 23.36
C CYS A 24 -5.17 -3.87 23.80
N CYS A 25 -5.35 -5.10 24.28
CA CYS A 25 -6.60 -5.49 24.92
C CYS A 25 -6.77 -4.75 26.26
N PRO A 26 -7.88 -4.05 26.53
CA PRO A 26 -8.08 -3.35 27.80
C PRO A 26 -8.22 -4.30 29.00
N SER A 27 -8.55 -5.58 28.76
CA SER A 27 -8.75 -6.58 29.83
C SER A 27 -7.47 -7.33 30.20
N CYS A 28 -6.77 -7.92 29.23
CA CYS A 28 -5.57 -8.73 29.48
C CYS A 28 -4.25 -8.05 29.10
N ARG A 29 -4.31 -6.86 28.48
CA ARG A 29 -3.15 -6.07 28.00
C ARG A 29 -2.31 -6.75 26.91
N GLU A 30 -2.82 -7.80 26.28
CA GLU A 30 -2.20 -8.41 25.10
C GLU A 30 -2.06 -7.38 23.96
N ASP A 31 -0.91 -7.36 23.28
CA ASP A 31 -0.68 -6.55 22.10
C ASP A 31 -1.31 -7.21 20.87
N LEU A 32 -2.31 -6.56 20.26
CA LEU A 32 -3.05 -7.07 19.11
C LEU A 32 -2.59 -6.45 17.78
N SER A 33 -1.46 -5.72 17.77
CA SER A 33 -0.93 -5.04 16.59
C SER A 33 -0.65 -6.00 15.42
N VAL A 34 -0.24 -7.24 15.70
CA VAL A 34 -0.03 -8.26 14.67
C VAL A 34 -1.35 -8.67 14.03
N LEU A 35 -2.40 -8.90 14.82
CA LEU A 35 -3.73 -9.23 14.30
C LEU A 35 -4.31 -8.06 13.50
N PHE A 36 -4.09 -6.83 13.95
CA PHE A 36 -4.46 -5.63 13.21
C PHE A 36 -3.76 -5.57 11.85
N ARG A 37 -2.44 -5.79 11.81
CA ARG A 37 -1.67 -5.79 10.55
C ARG A 37 -2.15 -6.87 9.58
N LEU A 38 -2.47 -8.06 10.09
CA LEU A 38 -3.02 -9.14 9.25
C LEU A 38 -4.40 -8.79 8.70
N ARG A 39 -5.29 -8.26 9.54
CA ARG A 39 -6.66 -7.92 9.15
C ARG A 39 -6.74 -6.73 8.19
N TYR A 40 -5.84 -5.76 8.35
CA TYR A 40 -5.84 -4.50 7.59
C TYR A 40 -4.65 -4.38 6.63
N ALA A 41 -4.03 -5.49 6.26
CA ALA A 41 -2.85 -5.53 5.39
C ALA A 41 -3.05 -4.72 4.10
N ALA A 42 -4.19 -4.91 3.42
CA ALA A 42 -4.49 -4.21 2.18
C ALA A 42 -4.53 -2.69 2.34
N ARG A 43 -5.18 -2.19 3.39
CA ARG A 43 -5.25 -0.75 3.69
C ARG A 43 -3.90 -0.18 4.10
N ILE A 44 -3.12 -0.95 4.86
CA ILE A 44 -1.76 -0.56 5.27
C ILE A 44 -0.86 -0.43 4.03
N ASP A 45 -0.88 -1.41 3.13
CA ASP A 45 -0.08 -1.34 1.90
C ASP A 45 -0.59 -0.27 0.96
N TYR A 46 -1.90 -0.04 0.86
CA TYR A 46 -2.45 1.11 0.13
C TYR A 46 -1.92 2.45 0.65
N ASN A 47 -1.98 2.69 1.98
CA ASN A 47 -1.46 3.93 2.56
C ASN A 47 0.05 4.08 2.34
N ARG A 48 0.82 3.00 2.47
CA ARG A 48 2.26 3.01 2.17
C ARG A 48 2.55 3.29 0.70
N ALA A 49 1.64 2.93 -0.21
CA ALA A 49 1.77 3.31 -1.61
C ALA A 49 1.60 4.82 -1.79
N LEU A 50 0.68 5.45 -1.07
CA LEU A 50 0.51 6.91 -1.08
C LEU A 50 1.76 7.61 -0.56
N ASP A 51 2.30 7.15 0.58
CA ASP A 51 3.56 7.69 1.14
C ASP A 51 4.72 7.58 0.12
N ALA A 52 4.82 6.44 -0.59
CA ALA A 52 5.83 6.25 -1.61
C ALA A 52 5.65 7.19 -2.82
N LEU A 53 4.41 7.48 -3.22
CA LEU A 53 4.13 8.46 -4.29
C LEU A 53 4.48 9.88 -3.88
N GLU A 54 4.18 10.26 -2.64
CA GLU A 54 4.59 11.57 -2.09
C GLU A 54 6.12 11.71 -2.06
N ALA A 55 6.83 10.61 -1.79
CA ALA A 55 8.29 10.55 -1.87
C ALA A 55 8.85 10.44 -3.30
N GLY A 56 8.00 10.36 -4.33
CA GLY A 56 8.40 10.22 -5.74
C GLY A 56 8.84 8.81 -6.15
N ASP A 57 8.68 7.80 -5.29
CA ASP A 57 9.03 6.40 -5.58
C ASP A 57 7.84 5.64 -6.18
N ALA A 58 7.65 5.82 -7.49
CA ALA A 58 6.61 5.12 -8.24
C ALA A 58 6.81 3.61 -8.31
N ALA A 59 8.03 3.10 -8.13
CA ALA A 59 8.30 1.65 -8.16
C ALA A 59 7.82 0.98 -6.87
N ALA A 60 8.17 1.55 -5.72
CA ALA A 60 7.69 1.10 -4.42
C ALA A 60 6.16 1.21 -4.34
N ALA A 61 5.59 2.31 -4.82
CA ALA A 61 4.14 2.49 -4.86
C ALA A 61 3.42 1.37 -5.64
N ARG A 62 3.91 1.01 -6.84
CA ARG A 62 3.32 -0.09 -7.64
C ARG A 62 3.43 -1.43 -6.92
N CYS A 63 4.55 -1.73 -6.27
CA CYS A 63 4.73 -2.96 -5.50
C CYS A 63 3.72 -3.05 -4.35
N ARG A 64 3.54 -1.96 -3.60
CA ARG A 64 2.57 -1.86 -2.50
C ARG A 64 1.13 -2.01 -2.97
N LEU A 65 0.75 -1.37 -4.09
CA LEU A 65 -0.61 -1.48 -4.63
C LEU A 65 -0.94 -2.89 -5.10
N ARG A 66 0.02 -3.62 -5.67
CA ARG A 66 -0.18 -5.03 -6.01
C ARG A 66 -0.40 -5.88 -4.76
N GLY A 67 0.42 -5.70 -3.73
CA GLY A 67 0.24 -6.37 -2.44
C GLY A 67 -1.13 -6.07 -1.80
N ALA A 68 -1.59 -4.82 -1.90
CA ALA A 68 -2.91 -4.42 -1.42
C ALA A 68 -4.05 -5.15 -2.15
N LEU A 69 -3.95 -5.31 -3.47
CA LEU A 69 -4.93 -6.02 -4.29
C LEU A 69 -4.87 -7.55 -4.12
N GLU A 70 -3.68 -8.11 -3.84
CA GLU A 70 -3.54 -9.52 -3.48
C GLU A 70 -4.24 -9.82 -2.15
N ALA A 71 -4.10 -8.94 -1.16
CA ALA A 71 -4.75 -9.07 0.15
C ALA A 71 -6.27 -8.78 0.10
N GLU A 72 -6.70 -7.80 -0.69
CA GLU A 72 -8.11 -7.43 -0.85
C GLU A 72 -8.43 -7.12 -2.32
N PRO A 73 -8.83 -8.13 -3.13
CA PRO A 73 -9.11 -7.94 -4.55
C PRO A 73 -10.22 -6.93 -4.86
N GLY A 74 -11.10 -6.65 -3.89
CA GLY A 74 -12.19 -5.67 -4.00
C GLY A 74 -11.80 -4.21 -3.73
N LEU A 75 -10.53 -3.92 -3.40
CA LEU A 75 -10.06 -2.58 -3.07
C LEU A 75 -9.93 -1.70 -4.34
N ASN A 76 -11.07 -1.18 -4.81
CA ASN A 76 -11.15 -0.45 -6.09
C ASN A 76 -10.20 0.76 -6.17
N GLN A 77 -9.99 1.47 -5.06
CA GLN A 77 -9.08 2.63 -5.01
C GLN A 77 -7.63 2.23 -5.32
N ALA A 78 -7.19 1.04 -4.88
CA ALA A 78 -5.86 0.54 -5.19
C ALA A 78 -5.74 0.15 -6.67
N ARG A 79 -6.81 -0.41 -7.25
CA ARG A 79 -6.87 -0.77 -8.68
C ARG A 79 -6.79 0.47 -9.57
N GLU A 80 -7.63 1.46 -9.29
CA GLU A 80 -7.68 2.73 -10.03
C GLU A 80 -6.33 3.46 -9.97
N LEU A 81 -5.70 3.51 -8.80
CA LEU A 81 -4.39 4.13 -8.64
C LEU A 81 -3.29 3.37 -9.38
N LEU A 82 -3.31 2.04 -9.38
CA LEU A 82 -2.32 1.24 -10.10
C LEU A 82 -2.44 1.41 -11.63
N GLU A 83 -3.66 1.53 -12.14
CA GLU A 83 -3.93 1.79 -13.56
C GLU A 83 -3.39 3.17 -13.98
N SER A 84 -3.66 4.22 -13.20
CA SER A 84 -3.18 5.58 -13.51
C SER A 84 -1.64 5.65 -13.55
N LEU A 85 -0.95 4.96 -12.65
CA LEU A 85 0.52 4.87 -12.65
C LEU A 85 1.09 4.08 -13.83
N SER A 86 0.30 3.20 -14.44
CA SER A 86 0.71 2.41 -15.61
C SER A 86 0.61 3.23 -16.90
N VAL A 87 -0.43 4.07 -17.01
CA VAL A 87 -0.58 5.03 -18.11
C VAL A 87 0.53 6.08 -18.08
N ALA A 88 0.85 6.64 -16.91
CA ALA A 88 1.91 7.65 -16.76
C ALA A 88 3.32 7.09 -17.06
N GLY A 89 3.57 5.80 -16.78
CA GLY A 89 4.87 5.15 -17.01
C GLY A 89 5.17 4.83 -18.48
N SER A 90 4.17 4.91 -19.37
CA SER A 90 4.30 4.54 -20.78
C SER A 90 4.87 5.67 -21.67
N GLY A 91 5.14 6.85 -21.11
CA GLY A 91 5.70 8.01 -21.82
C GLY A 91 7.23 8.18 -21.72
N GLY A 92 7.94 7.25 -21.07
CA GLY A 92 9.36 7.39 -20.71
C GLY A 92 10.31 6.43 -21.43
N VAL A 93 10.24 6.31 -22.77
CA VAL A 93 11.29 5.64 -23.57
C VAL A 93 11.58 6.46 -24.82
N ALA A 94 12.27 7.59 -24.66
CA ALA A 94 12.91 8.30 -25.76
C ALA A 94 14.14 9.08 -25.25
N ALA A 95 15.17 8.35 -24.84
CA ALA A 95 16.52 8.89 -24.70
C ALA A 95 17.53 7.77 -24.97
N ALA A 96 17.57 7.30 -26.22
CA ALA A 96 18.70 6.54 -26.75
C ALA A 96 19.52 7.46 -27.65
N GLY A 97 20.16 8.46 -27.05
CA GLY A 97 21.31 9.12 -27.67
C GLY A 97 22.51 8.18 -27.59
N ARG A 98 22.85 7.53 -28.69
CA ARG A 98 24.18 6.96 -28.92
C ARG A 98 24.73 7.58 -30.18
N GLU A 99 25.19 8.81 -30.03
CA GLU A 99 26.13 9.45 -30.95
C GLU A 99 27.43 8.65 -30.85
N SER A 100 27.69 7.81 -31.86
CA SER A 100 28.96 7.11 -31.99
C SER A 100 29.79 7.93 -32.97
N ASP A 101 30.55 8.86 -32.41
CA ASP A 101 31.66 9.51 -33.09
C ASP A 101 32.71 8.45 -33.39
N THR A 102 33.02 8.25 -34.67
CA THR A 102 34.24 7.55 -35.09
C THR A 102 34.77 8.29 -36.32
N PRO A 103 35.86 9.06 -36.20
CA PRO A 103 36.56 9.55 -37.37
C PRO A 103 37.44 8.42 -37.91
N SER A 104 37.49 8.26 -39.22
CA SER A 104 38.51 7.46 -39.90
C SER A 104 39.12 8.31 -41.00
N GLU A 105 40.45 8.37 -40.97
CA GLU A 105 41.34 9.00 -41.95
C GLU A 105 41.33 8.28 -43.30
#